data_AF-A0A803P7G3-F1
#
_entry.id   AF-A0A803P7G3-F1
#
_cell.length_a   1.000
_cell.length_b   1.000
_cell.length_c   1.000
_cell.angle_alpha   90.00
_cell.angle_beta   90.00
_cell.angle_gamma   90.00
#
_symmetry.space_group_name_H-M   'P 1'
#
loop_
_entity.id
_entity.type
_entity.pdbx_description
1 polymer ?
#
loop_
_entity_poly.entity_id
_entity_poly.type
_entity_poly.pdbx_seq_one_letter_code
_entity_poly.pdbx_strand_id
1 'polypeptide(L)'
;MSLEPFGSTLLVALPDDVLTIVTRSLSPRDICNLALCCRSLHDLVASEKIWLTQCDMVGIVPHHELIQWRNAVSSYKALCSFLFTVKPLMGIWVHQNPELGNVVYVMPGFVSVVGCRIIPQELGPLGIEDGPILWAPVFEIFCDFDGSTAFYLHGREKGSDYLYPGSVKSIDLHCNVLLLEVETRPRRNEVRLLQSRSFVHYSEKDVSKRHVGRTSSGLSRSQRVYSQFEASVAFSRLGFSDRRSLLEVITGSS
;
A
#
# COMPACT_ATOMS: atom_id res chain seq x y z
N MET A 1 12.10 -33.55 -43.05
CA MET A 1 10.99 -33.64 -42.07
C MET A 1 11.46 -32.94 -40.81
N SER A 2 11.09 -31.66 -40.64
CA SER A 2 11.38 -30.91 -39.42
C SER A 2 10.40 -31.34 -38.33
N LEU A 3 10.91 -31.76 -37.17
CA LEU A 3 10.08 -31.88 -35.97
C LEU A 3 9.65 -30.47 -35.55
N GLU A 4 8.39 -30.14 -35.79
CA GLU A 4 7.74 -28.95 -35.26
C GLU A 4 7.70 -28.99 -33.71
N PRO A 5 7.83 -27.86 -33.02
CA PRO A 5 7.79 -27.79 -31.56
C PRO A 5 6.33 -27.88 -31.07
N PHE A 6 5.77 -29.09 -31.07
CA PHE A 6 4.35 -29.37 -30.74
C PHE A 6 3.95 -29.12 -29.26
N GLY A 7 4.86 -28.71 -28.39
CA GLY A 7 4.59 -28.58 -26.95
C GLY A 7 3.78 -27.33 -26.59
N SER A 8 4.17 -26.15 -27.08
CA SER A 8 3.54 -24.88 -26.70
C SER A 8 2.29 -24.56 -27.52
N THR A 9 2.16 -25.12 -28.73
CA THR A 9 0.99 -24.94 -29.60
C THR A 9 -0.28 -25.54 -29.00
N LEU A 10 -0.17 -26.59 -28.18
CA LEU A 10 -1.31 -27.20 -27.51
C LEU A 10 -1.98 -26.27 -26.49
N LEU A 11 -1.19 -25.57 -25.66
CA LEU A 11 -1.73 -24.62 -24.66
C LEU A 11 -2.33 -23.37 -25.31
N VAL A 12 -1.70 -22.87 -26.38
CA VAL A 12 -2.16 -21.67 -27.10
C VAL A 12 -3.42 -21.96 -27.92
N ALA A 13 -3.62 -23.21 -28.35
CA ALA A 13 -4.81 -23.63 -29.09
C ALA A 13 -6.01 -23.97 -28.17
N LEU A 14 -5.85 -23.91 -26.85
CA LEU A 14 -6.95 -24.16 -25.92
C LEU A 14 -7.99 -23.02 -25.99
N PRO A 15 -9.28 -23.35 -25.91
CA PRO A 15 -10.32 -22.36 -25.64
C PRO A 15 -10.07 -21.58 -24.34
N ASP A 16 -10.48 -20.30 -24.32
CA ASP A 16 -10.28 -19.36 -23.20
C ASP A 16 -10.79 -19.91 -21.86
N ASP A 17 -11.93 -20.61 -21.86
CA ASP A 17 -12.56 -21.20 -20.67
C ASP A 17 -11.72 -22.36 -20.10
N VAL A 18 -11.19 -23.23 -20.95
CA VAL A 18 -10.29 -24.32 -20.55
C VAL A 18 -8.98 -23.74 -20.00
N LEU A 19 -8.43 -22.73 -20.67
CA LEU A 19 -7.23 -22.05 -20.23
C LEU A 19 -7.43 -21.37 -18.86
N THR A 20 -8.61 -20.80 -18.63
CA THR A 20 -8.99 -20.23 -17.33
C THR A 20 -9.01 -21.31 -16.23
N ILE A 21 -9.53 -22.51 -16.53
CA ILE A 21 -9.51 -23.64 -15.57
C ILE A 21 -8.08 -24.10 -15.27
N VAL A 22 -7.23 -24.21 -16.29
CA VAL A 22 -5.82 -24.61 -16.13
C VAL A 22 -5.07 -23.57 -15.29
N THR A 23 -5.21 -22.28 -15.63
CA THR A 23 -4.52 -21.20 -14.91
C THR A 23 -5.01 -21.04 -13.48
N ARG A 24 -6.27 -21.36 -13.18
CA ARG A 24 -6.76 -21.46 -11.78
C ARG A 24 -6.05 -22.52 -10.95
N SER A 25 -5.43 -23.50 -11.58
CA SER A 25 -4.68 -24.54 -10.86
C SER A 25 -3.22 -24.15 -10.62
N LEU A 26 -2.80 -22.97 -11.08
CA LEU A 26 -1.42 -22.47 -11.02
C LEU A 26 -1.33 -21.29 -10.06
N SER A 27 -0.17 -21.12 -9.42
CA SER A 27 0.11 -19.89 -8.68
C SER A 27 0.47 -18.75 -9.65
N PRO A 28 0.29 -17.47 -9.25
CA PRO A 28 0.77 -16.32 -10.04
C PRO A 28 2.25 -16.42 -10.44
N ARG A 29 3.08 -17.05 -9.58
CA ARG A 29 4.50 -17.31 -9.86
C ARG A 29 4.69 -18.29 -11.00
N ASP A 30 3.92 -19.38 -11.02
CA ASP A 30 4.00 -20.39 -12.09
C ASP A 30 3.53 -19.81 -13.42
N ILE A 31 2.52 -18.94 -13.40
CA ILE A 31 2.05 -18.21 -14.57
C ILE A 31 3.13 -17.27 -15.11
N CYS A 32 3.84 -16.54 -14.23
CA CYS A 32 5.01 -15.76 -14.62
C CYS A 32 6.12 -16.64 -15.21
N ASN A 33 6.37 -17.83 -14.65
CA ASN A 33 7.36 -18.76 -15.20
C ASN A 33 6.96 -19.27 -16.60
N LEU A 34 5.67 -19.54 -16.84
CA LEU A 34 5.17 -19.90 -18.17
C LEU A 34 5.45 -18.81 -19.21
N ALA A 35 5.30 -17.54 -18.83
CA ALA A 35 5.59 -16.41 -19.71
C ALA A 35 7.07 -16.33 -20.12
N LEU A 36 7.98 -16.93 -19.35
CA LEU A 36 9.42 -16.97 -19.67
C LEU A 36 9.80 -18.10 -20.63
N CYS A 37 8.91 -19.08 -20.87
CA CYS A 37 9.24 -20.25 -21.67
C CYS A 37 9.36 -19.95 -23.17
N CYS A 38 8.43 -19.17 -23.73
CA CYS A 38 8.47 -18.77 -25.15
C CYS A 38 7.55 -17.56 -25.42
N ARG A 39 7.70 -16.93 -26.60
CA ARG A 39 6.91 -15.76 -26.99
C ARG A 39 5.41 -16.04 -27.06
N SER A 40 4.99 -17.20 -27.58
CA SER A 40 3.56 -17.51 -27.68
C SER A 40 2.90 -17.67 -26.30
N LEU A 41 3.59 -18.28 -25.33
CA LEU A 41 3.11 -18.38 -23.95
C LEU A 41 3.19 -17.04 -23.21
N HIS A 42 4.20 -16.21 -23.50
CA HIS A 42 4.25 -14.84 -23.01
C HIS A 42 3.00 -14.06 -23.42
N ASP A 43 2.64 -14.11 -24.71
CA ASP A 43 1.49 -13.40 -25.26
C ASP A 43 0.16 -13.96 -24.70
N LEU A 44 0.09 -15.29 -24.53
CA LEU A 44 -1.05 -15.95 -23.89
C LEU A 44 -1.26 -15.47 -22.44
N VAL A 45 -0.19 -15.47 -21.65
CA VAL A 45 -0.21 -15.06 -20.24
C VAL A 45 -0.40 -13.54 -20.08
N ALA A 46 -0.15 -12.73 -21.11
CA ALA A 46 -0.44 -11.29 -21.08
C ALA A 46 -1.95 -10.97 -21.08
N SER A 47 -2.82 -11.97 -21.23
CA SER A 47 -4.27 -11.81 -21.18
C SER A 47 -4.78 -11.30 -19.82
N GLU A 48 -5.52 -10.18 -19.84
CA GLU A 48 -6.17 -9.60 -18.65
C GLU A 48 -7.15 -10.57 -17.97
N LYS A 49 -7.80 -11.48 -18.73
CA LYS A 49 -8.75 -12.46 -18.18
C LYS A 49 -8.09 -13.44 -17.22
N ILE A 50 -6.86 -13.88 -17.54
CA ILE A 50 -6.09 -14.79 -16.71
C ILE A 50 -5.77 -14.10 -15.39
N TRP A 51 -5.25 -12.87 -15.45
CA TRP A 51 -4.87 -12.12 -14.26
C TRP A 51 -6.07 -11.68 -13.40
N LEU A 52 -7.22 -11.33 -14.01
CA LEU A 52 -8.46 -11.10 -13.27
C LEU A 52 -8.86 -12.35 -12.48
N THR A 53 -8.80 -13.52 -13.12
CA THR A 53 -9.08 -14.79 -12.45
C THR A 53 -8.11 -15.05 -11.29
N GLN A 54 -6.83 -14.73 -11.46
CA GLN A 54 -5.84 -14.83 -10.38
C GLN A 54 -6.15 -13.87 -9.23
N CYS A 55 -6.55 -12.62 -9.51
CA CYS A 55 -7.00 -11.66 -8.50
C CYS A 55 -8.20 -12.20 -7.71
N ASP A 56 -9.22 -12.74 -8.38
CA ASP A 56 -10.40 -13.36 -7.75
C ASP A 56 -9.98 -14.48 -6.79
N MET A 57 -9.03 -15.32 -7.21
CA MET A 57 -8.51 -16.41 -6.39
C MET A 57 -7.73 -15.95 -5.15
N VAL A 58 -7.18 -14.73 -5.13
CA VAL A 58 -6.53 -14.21 -3.92
C VAL A 58 -7.56 -14.10 -2.80
N GLY A 59 -8.78 -13.65 -3.10
CA GLY A 59 -9.92 -13.61 -2.19
C GLY A 59 -9.89 -12.48 -1.15
N ILE A 60 -9.15 -11.38 -1.42
CA ILE A 60 -9.08 -10.22 -0.51
C ILE A 60 -10.30 -9.30 -0.67
N VAL A 61 -10.74 -9.08 -1.91
CA VAL A 61 -11.90 -8.25 -2.25
C VAL A 61 -12.82 -8.98 -3.23
N PRO A 62 -14.13 -8.66 -3.23
CA PRO A 62 -15.07 -9.27 -4.17
C PRO A 62 -14.81 -8.85 -5.62
N HIS A 63 -15.25 -9.67 -6.57
CA HIS A 63 -15.03 -9.48 -8.01
C HIS A 63 -15.40 -8.08 -8.54
N HIS A 64 -16.53 -7.53 -8.09
CA HIS A 64 -16.98 -6.22 -8.53
C HIS A 64 -16.06 -5.08 -8.07
N GLU A 65 -15.41 -5.22 -6.92
CA GLU A 65 -14.41 -4.26 -6.44
C GLU A 65 -13.09 -4.39 -7.21
N LEU A 66 -12.69 -5.60 -7.62
CA LEU A 66 -11.52 -5.78 -8.49
C LEU A 66 -11.64 -5.00 -9.80
N ILE A 67 -12.84 -4.99 -10.39
CA ILE A 67 -13.13 -4.21 -11.60
C ILE A 67 -12.97 -2.70 -11.33
N GLN A 68 -13.35 -2.23 -10.14
CA GLN A 68 -13.17 -0.82 -9.77
C GLN A 68 -11.70 -0.49 -9.54
N TRP A 69 -10.97 -1.33 -8.80
CA TRP A 69 -9.56 -1.14 -8.49
C TRP A 69 -8.69 -1.17 -9.74
N ARG A 70 -9.09 -1.97 -10.74
CA ARG A 70 -8.44 -2.04 -12.06
C ARG A 70 -8.28 -0.67 -12.72
N ASN A 71 -9.17 0.29 -12.45
CA ASN A 71 -9.11 1.64 -13.04
C ASN A 71 -7.94 2.48 -12.50
N ALA A 72 -7.41 2.15 -11.32
CA ALA A 72 -6.31 2.88 -10.70
C ALA A 72 -4.92 2.31 -11.04
N VAL A 73 -4.86 1.15 -11.68
CA VAL A 73 -3.62 0.39 -11.92
C VAL A 73 -3.47 0.04 -13.40
N SER A 74 -2.25 -0.25 -13.82
CA SER A 74 -1.90 -0.51 -15.23
C SER A 74 -2.58 -1.75 -15.82
N SER A 75 -2.72 -2.82 -15.02
CA SER A 75 -3.19 -4.13 -15.47
C SER A 75 -3.73 -4.96 -14.30
N TYR A 76 -4.52 -6.00 -14.59
CA TYR A 76 -4.84 -7.00 -13.56
C TYR A 76 -3.60 -7.75 -13.07
N LYS A 77 -2.53 -7.85 -13.87
CA LYS A 77 -1.25 -8.41 -13.43
C LYS A 77 -0.62 -7.58 -12.31
N ALA A 78 -0.59 -6.26 -12.48
CA ALA A 78 -0.13 -5.33 -11.46
C ALA A 78 -0.97 -5.45 -10.18
N LEU A 79 -2.30 -5.46 -10.32
CA LEU A 79 -3.21 -5.66 -9.20
C LEU A 79 -2.97 -7.00 -8.49
N CYS A 80 -2.81 -8.08 -9.25
CA CYS A 80 -2.55 -9.42 -8.70
C CYS A 80 -1.24 -9.46 -7.92
N SER A 81 -0.20 -8.77 -8.40
CA SER A 81 1.08 -8.65 -7.70
C SER A 81 0.92 -7.98 -6.34
N PHE A 82 0.19 -6.88 -6.29
CA PHE A 82 -0.13 -6.19 -5.03
C PHE A 82 -0.92 -7.11 -4.08
N LEU A 83 -2.03 -7.66 -4.54
CA LEU A 83 -2.92 -8.52 -3.75
C LEU A 83 -2.18 -9.74 -3.18
N PHE A 84 -1.33 -10.39 -3.97
CA PHE A 84 -0.54 -11.54 -3.50
C PHE A 84 0.50 -11.13 -2.45
N THR A 85 1.08 -9.93 -2.58
CA THR A 85 2.07 -9.40 -1.63
C THR A 85 1.43 -9.09 -0.27
N VAL A 86 0.22 -8.52 -0.28
CA VAL A 86 -0.48 -8.13 0.96
C VAL A 86 -1.34 -9.25 1.55
N LYS A 87 -1.65 -10.32 0.80
CA LYS A 87 -2.48 -11.46 1.28
C LYS A 87 -2.05 -11.98 2.66
N PRO A 88 -0.76 -12.21 2.95
CA PRO A 88 -0.36 -12.73 4.25
C PRO A 88 -0.62 -11.78 5.41
N LEU A 89 -0.89 -10.48 5.16
CA LEU A 89 -1.19 -9.48 6.19
C LEU A 89 -2.68 -9.41 6.54
N MET A 90 -3.58 -10.06 5.80
CA MET A 90 -5.01 -9.93 6.03
C MET A 90 -5.42 -10.55 7.37
N GLY A 91 -6.35 -9.91 8.08
CA GLY A 91 -6.93 -10.45 9.30
C GLY A 91 -6.43 -9.78 10.58
N ILE A 92 -6.38 -10.54 11.67
CA ILE A 92 -6.18 -10.03 13.03
C ILE A 92 -4.73 -10.26 13.47
N TRP A 93 -4.09 -9.21 13.95
CA TRP A 93 -2.72 -9.20 14.44
C TRP A 93 -2.65 -8.70 15.86
N VAL A 94 -1.69 -9.24 16.61
CA VAL A 94 -1.28 -8.73 17.90
C VAL A 94 -0.09 -7.82 17.72
N HIS A 95 -0.17 -6.63 18.29
CA HIS A 95 0.95 -5.70 18.34
C HIS A 95 1.61 -5.72 19.72
N GLN A 96 2.95 -5.77 19.76
CA GLN A 96 3.72 -5.76 21.02
C GLN A 96 3.89 -4.33 21.55
N ASN A 97 2.78 -3.63 21.81
CA ASN A 97 2.81 -2.35 22.52
C ASN A 97 1.63 -2.25 23.49
N PRO A 98 1.85 -2.49 24.80
CA PRO A 98 0.78 -2.58 25.80
C PRO A 98 0.03 -1.26 26.01
N GLU A 99 0.58 -0.11 25.61
CA GLU A 99 -0.04 1.21 25.87
C GLU A 99 -1.05 1.65 24.80
N LEU A 100 -1.03 1.03 23.62
CA LEU A 100 -1.80 1.48 22.45
C LEU A 100 -2.94 0.53 22.05
N GLY A 101 -3.14 -0.56 22.78
CA GLY A 101 -4.06 -1.63 22.41
C GLY A 101 -3.35 -2.70 21.58
N ASN A 102 -3.63 -3.95 21.92
CA ASN A 102 -2.85 -5.08 21.41
C ASN A 102 -3.40 -5.67 20.13
N VAL A 103 -4.54 -5.22 19.60
CA VAL A 103 -5.21 -5.86 18.45
C VAL A 103 -5.29 -4.90 17.28
N VAL A 104 -4.72 -5.32 16.15
CA VAL A 104 -4.78 -4.63 14.86
C VAL A 104 -5.53 -5.51 13.88
N TYR A 105 -6.60 -5.00 13.30
CA TYR A 105 -7.32 -5.64 12.22
C TYR A 105 -6.91 -5.03 10.88
N VAL A 106 -6.49 -5.88 9.95
CA VAL A 106 -6.03 -5.48 8.63
C VAL A 106 -7.09 -5.86 7.61
N MET A 107 -7.55 -4.86 6.86
CA MET A 107 -8.67 -4.96 5.93
C MET A 107 -8.37 -4.23 4.61
N PRO A 108 -9.02 -4.61 3.51
CA PRO A 108 -8.89 -3.88 2.25
C PRO A 108 -9.45 -2.45 2.35
N GLY A 109 -8.75 -1.51 1.73
CA GLY A 109 -9.23 -0.18 1.35
C GLY A 109 -9.15 -0.02 -0.18
N PHE A 110 -9.77 1.00 -0.77
CA PHE A 110 -9.73 1.16 -2.24
C PHE A 110 -8.28 1.26 -2.73
N VAL A 111 -7.82 0.24 -3.46
CA VAL A 111 -6.45 0.16 -4.00
C VAL A 111 -5.40 0.24 -2.87
N SER A 112 -5.78 -0.18 -1.66
CA SER A 112 -4.94 -0.16 -0.47
C SER A 112 -5.30 -1.27 0.52
N VAL A 113 -4.47 -1.42 1.55
CA VAL A 113 -4.72 -2.28 2.71
C VAL A 113 -4.43 -1.47 3.95
N VAL A 114 -5.41 -1.39 4.87
CA VAL A 114 -5.31 -0.58 6.08
C VAL A 114 -5.28 -1.47 7.30
N GLY A 115 -4.29 -1.27 8.16
CA GLY A 115 -4.26 -1.85 9.50
C GLY A 115 -4.81 -0.87 10.52
N CYS A 116 -5.91 -1.24 11.19
CA CYS A 116 -6.56 -0.42 12.20
C CYS A 116 -6.45 -1.07 13.57
N ARG A 117 -6.00 -0.34 14.59
CA ARG A 117 -6.05 -0.79 15.98
C ARG A 117 -7.44 -0.57 16.56
N ILE A 118 -7.87 -1.49 17.41
CA ILE A 118 -9.08 -1.32 18.22
C ILE A 118 -8.71 -0.53 19.48
N ILE A 119 -9.43 0.56 19.74
CA ILE A 119 -9.21 1.42 20.90
C ILE A 119 -10.02 0.87 22.09
N PRO A 120 -9.39 0.59 23.25
CA PRO A 120 -10.14 0.23 24.45
C PRO A 120 -11.17 1.30 24.80
N GLN A 121 -12.42 0.89 24.98
CA GLN A 121 -13.54 1.77 25.35
C GLN A 121 -14.39 1.09 26.41
N GLU A 122 -14.98 1.89 27.30
CA GLU A 122 -16.03 1.39 28.19
C GLU A 122 -17.29 1.13 27.37
N LEU A 123 -17.85 -0.07 27.51
CA LEU A 123 -19.16 -0.37 26.95
C LEU A 123 -20.21 0.09 27.96
N GLY A 124 -21.19 0.85 27.50
CA GLY A 124 -22.32 1.24 28.34
C GLY A 124 -23.28 0.08 28.58
N PRO A 125 -24.43 0.33 29.23
CA PRO A 125 -25.35 -0.72 29.66
C PRO A 125 -25.93 -1.57 28.52
N LEU A 126 -25.90 -1.07 27.28
CA LEU A 126 -26.33 -1.81 26.09
C LEU A 126 -25.19 -2.56 25.38
N GLY A 127 -23.98 -2.57 25.94
CA GLY A 127 -22.85 -3.33 25.40
C GLY A 127 -22.37 -2.79 24.05
N ILE A 128 -22.27 -3.68 23.06
CA ILE A 128 -21.88 -3.34 21.67
C ILE A 128 -22.97 -2.56 20.94
N GLU A 129 -24.24 -2.66 21.37
CA GLU A 129 -25.36 -1.95 20.75
C GLU A 129 -25.38 -0.45 21.14
N ASP A 130 -24.60 -0.06 22.14
CA ASP A 130 -24.56 1.33 22.64
C ASP A 130 -23.76 2.28 21.72
N GLY A 131 -22.95 1.74 20.81
CA GLY A 131 -22.18 2.55 19.87
C GLY A 131 -21.14 1.77 19.08
N PRO A 132 -20.58 2.38 18.03
CA PRO A 132 -19.56 1.73 17.21
C PRO A 132 -18.28 1.46 18.01
N ILE A 133 -17.58 0.40 17.62
CA ILE A 133 -16.22 0.14 18.11
C ILE A 133 -15.31 1.27 17.61
N LEU A 134 -14.56 1.88 18.53
CA LEU A 134 -13.56 2.89 18.24
C LEU A 134 -12.31 2.22 17.69
N TRP A 135 -11.79 2.78 16.61
CA TRP A 135 -10.59 2.29 15.95
C TRP A 135 -9.77 3.46 15.43
N ALA A 136 -8.47 3.24 15.24
CA ALA A 136 -7.59 4.19 14.58
C ALA A 136 -6.66 3.47 13.58
N PRO A 137 -6.43 4.03 12.38
CA PRO A 137 -5.42 3.54 11.46
C PRO A 137 -4.02 3.57 12.10
N VAL A 138 -3.26 2.50 11.86
CA VAL A 138 -1.87 2.31 12.30
C VAL A 138 -0.93 2.37 11.11
N PHE A 139 -1.30 1.70 10.02
CA PHE A 139 -0.56 1.73 8.78
C PHE A 139 -1.52 1.58 7.59
N GLU A 140 -1.05 1.99 6.41
CA GLU A 140 -1.72 1.78 5.15
C GLU A 140 -0.70 1.41 4.07
N ILE A 141 -1.02 0.41 3.26
CA ILE A 141 -0.21 -0.06 2.12
C ILE A 141 -0.98 0.27 0.86
N PHE A 142 -0.44 1.17 0.04
CA PHE A 142 -1.03 1.52 -1.25
C PHE A 142 -0.47 0.65 -2.36
N CYS A 143 -1.32 0.32 -3.32
CA CYS A 143 -0.91 -0.21 -4.61
C CYS A 143 -0.57 0.96 -5.54
N ASP A 144 0.66 0.99 -6.02
CA ASP A 144 1.07 1.92 -7.08
C ASP A 144 0.54 1.44 -8.45
N PHE A 145 0.62 2.29 -9.47
CA PHE A 145 0.14 2.04 -10.82
C PHE A 145 0.73 0.77 -11.45
N ASP A 146 1.97 0.42 -11.10
CA ASP A 146 2.68 -0.77 -11.59
C ASP A 146 2.44 -2.03 -10.73
N GLY A 147 1.68 -1.92 -9.64
CA GLY A 147 1.43 -3.00 -8.70
C GLY A 147 2.47 -3.13 -7.59
N SER A 148 3.43 -2.21 -7.52
CA SER A 148 4.36 -2.12 -6.39
C SER A 148 3.66 -1.58 -5.14
N THR A 149 4.19 -1.89 -3.97
CA THR A 149 3.61 -1.49 -2.68
C THR A 149 4.32 -0.26 -2.12
N ALA A 150 3.55 0.72 -1.64
CA ALA A 150 4.06 1.81 -0.83
C ALA A 150 3.46 1.72 0.58
N PHE A 151 4.32 1.49 1.58
CA PHE A 151 3.91 1.26 2.97
C PHE A 151 4.08 2.54 3.79
N TYR A 152 3.03 2.93 4.50
CA TYR A 152 3.03 4.11 5.37
C TYR A 152 2.51 3.78 6.76
N LEU A 153 3.11 4.41 7.77
CA LEU A 153 2.69 4.39 9.16
C LEU A 153 1.96 5.70 9.45
N HIS A 154 0.79 5.59 10.04
CA HIS A 154 0.06 6.74 10.53
C HIS A 154 0.73 7.24 11.82
N GLY A 155 0.85 8.55 11.92
CA GLY A 155 1.47 9.19 13.06
C GLY A 155 0.79 10.50 13.40
N ARG A 156 0.89 10.90 14.67
CA ARG A 156 0.42 12.17 15.16
C ARG A 156 1.50 12.80 16.00
N GLU A 157 1.89 14.02 15.64
CA GLU A 157 2.88 14.81 16.35
C GLU A 157 2.33 16.22 16.59
N LYS A 158 2.37 16.69 17.85
CA LYS A 158 1.91 18.04 18.25
C LYS A 158 0.49 18.39 17.77
N GLY A 159 -0.39 17.39 17.69
CA GLY A 159 -1.79 17.56 17.30
C GLY A 159 -2.06 17.40 15.81
N SER A 160 -1.02 17.39 14.97
CA SER A 160 -1.10 17.21 13.52
C SER A 160 -0.87 15.76 13.10
N ASP A 161 -1.56 15.34 12.04
CA ASP A 161 -1.47 13.99 11.50
C ASP A 161 -0.42 13.92 10.38
N TYR A 162 0.32 12.81 10.35
CA TYR A 162 1.46 12.56 9.46
C TYR A 162 1.43 11.13 8.94
N LEU A 163 1.96 10.95 7.72
CA LEU A 163 2.24 9.65 7.12
C LEU A 163 3.75 9.47 7.00
N TYR A 164 4.28 8.45 7.65
CA TYR A 164 5.71 8.12 7.62
C TYR A 164 5.94 6.91 6.72
N PRO A 165 6.91 6.93 5.79
CA PRO A 165 7.31 5.71 5.09
C PRO A 165 7.68 4.62 6.10
N GLY A 166 7.21 3.40 5.88
CA GLY A 166 7.46 2.28 6.78
C GLY A 166 7.77 1.00 6.02
N SER A 167 8.06 -0.04 6.79
CA SER A 167 8.22 -1.39 6.27
C SER A 167 7.70 -2.41 7.28
N VAL A 168 7.31 -3.58 6.77
CA VAL A 168 6.93 -4.73 7.61
C VAL A 168 8.07 -5.74 7.53
N LYS A 169 8.56 -6.17 8.70
CA LYS A 169 9.51 -7.29 8.77
C LYS A 169 8.83 -8.59 8.33
N SER A 170 9.63 -9.60 7.97
CA SER A 170 9.13 -10.88 7.48
C SER A 170 7.91 -11.37 8.28
N ILE A 171 6.81 -11.64 7.57
CA ILE A 171 5.58 -12.16 8.16
C ILE A 171 5.79 -13.64 8.42
N ASP A 172 5.83 -14.03 9.69
CA ASP A 172 5.81 -15.44 10.07
C ASP A 172 4.37 -15.93 10.06
N LEU A 173 4.06 -16.85 9.13
CA LEU A 173 2.73 -17.44 8.97
C LEU A 173 2.27 -18.26 10.20
N HIS A 174 3.17 -18.54 11.15
CA HIS A 174 2.87 -19.23 12.40
C HIS A 174 2.73 -18.27 13.59
N CYS A 175 2.95 -16.97 13.41
CA CYS A 175 2.87 -15.97 14.46
C CYS A 175 1.88 -14.86 14.09
N ASN A 176 0.95 -14.55 14.99
CA ASN A 176 0.04 -13.42 14.83
C ASN A 176 0.67 -12.12 15.37
N VAL A 177 1.98 -11.91 15.23
CA VAL A 177 2.67 -10.74 15.76
C VAL A 177 3.15 -9.85 14.63
N LEU A 178 2.71 -8.59 14.64
CA LEU A 178 3.11 -7.61 13.64
C LEU A 178 4.20 -6.66 14.18
N LEU A 179 5.37 -6.71 13.55
CA LEU A 179 6.51 -5.84 13.84
C LEU A 179 6.62 -4.75 12.78
N LEU A 180 6.33 -3.51 13.20
CA LEU A 180 6.30 -2.33 12.34
C LEU A 180 7.51 -1.43 12.61
N GLU A 181 8.17 -0.98 11.54
CA GLU A 181 9.32 -0.09 11.62
C GLU A 181 9.21 1.07 10.65
N VAL A 182 9.57 2.26 11.14
CA VAL A 182 9.68 3.46 10.30
C VAL A 182 10.94 3.33 9.45
N GLU A 183 10.80 3.54 8.14
CA GLU A 183 11.94 3.51 7.23
C GLU A 183 12.72 4.82 7.35
N THR A 184 13.99 4.74 7.76
CA THR A 184 14.86 5.91 7.96
C THR A 184 15.78 6.19 6.77
N ARG A 185 15.65 5.41 5.68
CA ARG A 185 16.52 5.53 4.51
C ARG A 185 15.87 6.46 3.48
N PRO A 186 16.59 7.47 2.96
CA PRO A 186 16.09 8.26 1.85
C PRO A 186 16.03 7.39 0.59
N ARG A 187 14.84 6.94 0.22
CA ARG A 187 14.60 6.36 -1.12
C ARG A 187 14.89 7.47 -2.12
N ARG A 188 15.74 7.19 -3.10
CA ARG A 188 16.43 8.19 -3.93
C ARG A 188 15.52 9.02 -4.87
N ASN A 189 14.20 8.89 -4.77
CA ASN A 189 13.22 9.72 -5.44
C ASN A 189 12.00 9.91 -4.52
N GLU A 190 11.74 11.18 -4.19
CA GLU A 190 10.47 11.77 -3.75
C GLU A 190 9.66 11.08 -2.64
N VAL A 191 9.89 11.50 -1.39
CA VAL A 191 8.80 11.72 -0.43
C VAL A 191 9.03 13.08 0.22
N ARG A 192 8.31 14.11 -0.26
CA ARG A 192 8.06 15.28 0.58
C ARG A 192 7.17 14.78 1.71
N LEU A 193 7.57 15.00 2.96
CA LEU A 193 6.68 14.86 4.12
C LEU A 193 5.38 15.58 3.79
N LEU A 194 4.32 14.84 3.51
CA LEU A 194 3.01 15.41 3.21
C LEU A 194 2.44 15.91 4.53
N GLN A 195 2.75 17.16 4.86
CA GLN A 195 2.05 17.89 5.91
C GLN A 195 0.62 18.11 5.41
N SER A 196 -0.36 17.62 6.16
CA SER A 196 -1.72 18.11 6.08
C SER A 196 -1.70 19.62 6.38
N ARG A 197 -1.79 20.46 5.34
CA ARG A 197 -2.01 21.90 5.51
C ARG A 197 -3.49 22.18 5.33
N SER A 198 -4.27 22.00 6.39
CA SER A 198 -5.60 22.60 6.45
C SER A 198 -5.48 24.06 6.91
N PHE A 199 -6.34 24.88 6.33
CA PHE A 199 -6.33 26.34 6.36
C PHE A 199 -6.44 26.90 7.78
N VAL A 200 -5.54 27.82 8.13
CA VAL A 200 -5.78 28.80 9.20
C VAL A 200 -5.63 30.19 8.61
N HIS A 201 -6.73 30.93 8.71
CA HIS A 201 -6.97 32.33 8.36
C HIS A 201 -5.75 33.22 8.10
N TYR A 202 -5.80 33.92 6.96
CA TYR A 202 -5.08 35.16 6.74
C TYR A 202 -5.45 36.17 7.84
N SER A 203 -4.46 36.58 8.62
CA SER A 203 -4.40 37.93 9.18
C SER A 203 -3.19 38.63 8.57
N GLU A 204 -3.46 39.81 8.04
CA GLU A 204 -2.60 40.65 7.21
C GLU A 204 -1.28 41.10 7.85
N LYS A 205 -0.40 41.63 6.97
CA LYS A 205 0.85 42.39 7.15
C LYS A 205 2.12 41.53 7.15
N ASP A 206 3.17 41.80 6.38
CA ASP A 206 3.49 42.88 5.46
C ASP A 206 4.65 42.42 4.55
N VAL A 207 4.56 42.81 3.27
CA VAL A 207 5.64 43.30 2.39
C VAL A 207 7.02 42.60 2.43
N SER A 208 7.37 41.92 1.32
CA SER A 208 8.40 42.39 0.33
C SER A 208 8.72 41.24 -0.64
N LYS A 209 8.17 41.23 -1.87
CA LYS A 209 8.80 41.74 -3.11
C LYS A 209 10.23 41.22 -3.38
N ARG A 210 10.34 40.23 -4.28
CA ARG A 210 10.89 40.32 -5.66
C ARG A 210 11.81 39.17 -6.09
N HIS A 211 11.46 38.65 -7.28
CA HIS A 211 12.27 38.25 -8.43
C HIS A 211 13.24 37.06 -8.37
N VAL A 212 12.81 35.98 -9.05
CA VAL A 212 13.37 35.42 -10.30
C VAL A 212 14.90 35.51 -10.51
N GLY A 213 15.53 34.34 -10.68
CA GLY A 213 16.81 34.18 -11.37
C GLY A 213 17.18 32.72 -11.62
N ARG A 214 17.00 32.24 -12.86
CA ARG A 214 17.61 31.02 -13.40
C ARG A 214 19.04 31.34 -13.83
N THR A 215 20.04 30.51 -13.51
CA THR A 215 20.86 29.69 -14.44
C THR A 215 22.21 29.25 -13.84
N SER A 216 22.44 27.92 -13.93
CA SER A 216 23.66 27.19 -14.30
C SER A 216 25.02 27.33 -13.57
N SER A 217 25.53 26.13 -13.25
CA SER A 217 26.92 25.64 -13.35
C SER A 217 27.90 25.99 -12.23
N GLY A 218 28.61 24.95 -11.77
CA GLY A 218 29.87 25.09 -11.03
C GLY A 218 29.95 24.19 -9.80
N LEU A 219 30.58 23.03 -9.95
CA LEU A 219 31.01 22.16 -8.86
C LEU A 219 31.92 22.91 -7.88
N SER A 220 31.68 22.83 -6.58
CA SER A 220 32.74 23.03 -5.59
C SER A 220 32.50 22.21 -4.32
N ARG A 221 33.52 21.43 -3.96
CA ARG A 221 33.58 20.53 -2.81
C ARG A 221 33.81 21.33 -1.52
N SER A 222 33.15 20.88 -0.45
CA SER A 222 33.71 20.77 0.91
C SER A 222 33.98 22.06 1.72
N GLN A 223 33.03 22.47 2.58
CA GLN A 223 33.13 22.36 4.05
C GLN A 223 32.04 23.16 4.80
N ARG A 224 31.41 22.46 5.76
CA ARG A 224 30.66 22.96 6.96
C ARG A 224 29.34 23.69 6.63
N VAL A 225 28.22 23.47 7.30
CA VAL A 225 27.95 23.40 8.75
C VAL A 225 26.68 22.55 8.98
N TYR A 226 26.66 21.82 10.10
CA TYR A 226 25.50 21.11 10.65
C TYR A 226 24.23 21.99 10.71
N SER A 227 23.14 21.45 10.18
CA SER A 227 21.76 21.73 10.58
C SER A 227 21.09 20.36 10.69
N GLN A 228 21.25 19.64 11.81
CA GLN A 228 20.26 19.61 12.91
C GLN A 228 18.83 19.80 12.43
N PHE A 229 18.20 18.71 11.96
CA PHE A 229 16.99 18.11 12.54
C PHE A 229 16.36 17.15 11.52
N GLU A 230 16.77 15.88 11.55
CA GLU A 230 15.85 14.77 11.30
C GLU A 230 16.04 13.81 12.45
N ALA A 231 15.39 14.10 13.58
CA ALA A 231 15.26 13.13 14.64
C ALA A 231 14.48 11.95 14.04
N SER A 232 15.12 10.79 13.92
CA SER A 232 14.45 9.57 13.49
C SER A 232 13.27 9.32 14.43
N VAL A 233 12.06 9.33 13.88
CA VAL A 233 10.85 9.06 14.66
C VAL A 233 10.73 7.54 14.79
N ALA A 234 10.92 7.02 16.00
CA ALA A 234 10.66 5.61 16.27
C ALA A 234 9.15 5.35 16.22
N PHE A 235 8.73 4.19 15.69
CA PHE A 235 7.31 3.82 15.59
C PHE A 235 6.58 3.95 16.93
N SER A 236 7.22 3.57 18.04
CA SER A 236 6.66 3.69 19.40
C SER A 236 6.33 5.12 19.83
N ARG A 237 6.83 6.13 19.12
CA ARG A 237 6.59 7.57 19.39
C ARG A 237 5.49 8.17 18.52
N LEU A 238 4.90 7.42 17.61
CA LEU A 238 3.79 7.88 16.77
C LEU A 238 2.49 7.87 17.56
N GLY A 239 1.81 9.02 17.67
CA GLY A 239 0.39 9.04 18.01
C GLY A 239 -0.45 8.58 16.82
N PHE A 240 -1.72 8.20 17.00
CA PHE A 240 -2.60 7.80 15.89
C PHE A 240 -3.89 8.61 15.92
N SER A 241 -4.43 8.97 14.75
CA SER A 241 -5.62 9.83 14.59
C SER A 241 -6.76 9.12 13.85
N ASP A 242 -7.91 9.79 13.68
CA ASP A 242 -9.07 9.26 12.96
C ASP A 242 -8.85 9.29 11.43
N ARG A 243 -9.22 8.19 10.75
CA ARG A 243 -9.10 8.05 9.28
C ARG A 243 -9.92 9.09 8.52
N ARG A 244 -11.06 9.55 9.05
CA ARG A 244 -11.90 10.55 8.35
C ARG A 244 -11.17 11.87 8.11
N SER A 245 -10.47 12.36 9.14
CA SER A 245 -9.61 13.56 9.07
C SER A 245 -8.54 13.41 7.98
N LEU A 246 -7.96 12.22 7.84
CA LEU A 246 -6.91 11.94 6.85
C LEU A 246 -7.44 11.81 5.41
N LEU A 247 -8.63 11.24 5.22
CA LEU A 247 -9.23 11.12 3.88
C LEU A 247 -9.61 12.48 3.31
N GLU A 248 -10.16 13.39 4.12
CA GLU A 248 -10.48 14.76 3.71
C GLU A 248 -9.26 15.52 3.18
N VAL A 249 -8.08 15.23 3.73
CA VAL A 249 -6.79 15.81 3.31
C VAL A 249 -6.33 15.27 1.96
N ILE A 250 -6.63 14.01 1.66
CA ILE A 250 -6.21 13.34 0.41
C ILE A 250 -7.19 13.64 -0.73
N THR A 251 -8.49 13.74 -0.45
CA THR A 251 -9.52 13.92 -1.49
C THR A 251 -9.81 15.37 -1.86
N GLY A 252 -9.28 16.36 -1.14
CA GLY A 252 -9.43 17.78 -1.50
C GLY A 252 -10.88 18.23 -1.66
N SER A 253 -11.81 17.63 -0.91
CA SER A 253 -13.22 17.99 -0.92
C SER A 253 -13.43 19.22 -0.04
N SER A 254 -13.52 20.37 -0.71
CA SER A 254 -14.11 21.61 -0.19
C SER A 254 -15.63 21.53 -0.23
#